data_AF-A0A4Z0QBN7-F1
#
_entry.id   AF-A0A4Z0QBN7-F1
#
_cell.length_a   1.000
_cell.length_b   1.000
_cell.length_c   1.000
_cell.angle_alpha   90.00
_cell.angle_beta   90.00
_cell.angle_gamma   90.00
#
_symmetry.space_group_name_H-M   'P 1'
#
loop_
_entity.id
_entity.type
_entity.pdbx_description
1 polymer ?
#
loop_
_entity_poly.entity_id
_entity_poly.type
_entity_poly.pdbx_seq_one_letter_code
_entity_poly.pdbx_strand_id
1 'polypeptide(L)'
;MTGKQEKDNVEAKKLHILAEVVAGGIGSLPCTVFYDASTPFMRKTIPLLFLLLPLTGACKKDTPAATIDFGPGEGIFYRDRQNYPMGKGDASDWVSDGQWQAQEKSLFSLDVPVNLDGPQAGGISYLSYFPNPVAPGGKGNFNLGNSLHGATANLIWVNKNYKIISNRKFPIAAGSGLVVQDSFPESTFPREHKYRLYYVLYKPDGTLVYKGHGDVFVHQQ
;
A
#
# COMPACT_ATOMS: atom_id res chain seq x y z
N MET A 1 -62.47 5.04 12.24
CA MET A 1 -62.01 5.74 11.03
C MET A 1 -60.64 5.19 10.66
N THR A 2 -60.53 4.03 10.02
CA THR A 2 -60.57 3.74 8.56
C THR A 2 -59.40 4.29 7.74
N GLY A 3 -58.67 3.36 7.10
CA GLY A 3 -57.66 3.55 6.03
C GLY A 3 -56.22 3.39 6.56
N LYS A 4 -55.50 2.27 6.44
CA LYS A 4 -55.22 1.36 5.31
C LYS A 4 -54.64 2.12 4.10
N GLN A 5 -53.31 2.25 4.07
CA GLN A 5 -52.55 2.53 2.86
C GLN A 5 -51.65 1.35 2.50
N GLU A 6 -52.08 0.75 1.41
CA GLU A 6 -51.51 -0.22 0.49
C GLU A 6 -50.14 0.26 -0.03
N LYS A 7 -49.12 -0.61 0.09
CA LYS A 7 -47.84 -0.44 -0.59
C LYS A 7 -47.67 -1.60 -1.55
N ASP A 8 -48.09 -1.35 -2.77
CA ASP A 8 -47.86 -2.18 -3.93
C ASP A 8 -46.48 -1.90 -4.54
N ASN A 9 -45.79 -3.00 -4.83
CA ASN A 9 -45.17 -3.31 -6.11
C ASN A 9 -44.02 -2.42 -6.61
N VAL A 10 -42.79 -2.88 -6.39
CA VAL A 10 -41.65 -2.58 -7.29
C VAL A 10 -40.97 -3.89 -7.66
N GLU A 11 -41.52 -4.50 -8.70
CA GLU A 11 -40.88 -5.52 -9.51
C GLU A 11 -39.79 -4.83 -10.37
N ALA A 12 -38.52 -5.05 -10.06
CA ALA A 12 -37.40 -4.57 -10.86
C ALA A 12 -36.57 -5.75 -11.39
N LYS A 13 -36.96 -6.16 -12.60
CA LYS A 13 -36.17 -6.77 -13.68
C LYS A 13 -34.77 -7.26 -13.30
N LYS A 14 -34.65 -8.58 -13.15
CA LYS A 14 -33.38 -9.32 -13.18
C LYS A 14 -32.86 -9.33 -14.63
N LEU A 15 -31.89 -8.46 -14.92
CA LEU A 15 -31.20 -8.39 -16.20
C LEU A 15 -30.32 -9.65 -16.37
N HIS A 16 -30.69 -10.50 -17.32
CA HIS A 16 -29.85 -11.59 -17.81
C HIS A 16 -28.73 -10.99 -18.67
N ILE A 17 -27.48 -11.15 -18.25
CA ILE A 17 -26.32 -10.93 -19.11
C ILE A 17 -25.94 -12.30 -19.69
N LEU A 18 -26.32 -12.50 -20.95
CA LEU A 18 -25.75 -13.52 -21.83
C LEU A 18 -24.36 -13.02 -22.25
N ALA A 19 -23.30 -13.69 -21.80
CA ALA A 19 -21.99 -13.57 -22.42
C ALA A 19 -21.94 -14.55 -23.60
N GLU A 20 -22.05 -14.04 -24.82
CA GLU A 20 -21.68 -14.77 -26.02
C GLU A 20 -20.16 -14.96 -26.04
N VAL A 21 -19.72 -16.18 -25.80
CA VAL A 21 -18.37 -16.64 -26.14
C VAL A 21 -18.36 -16.96 -27.63
N VAL A 22 -17.86 -16.03 -28.44
CA VAL A 22 -17.51 -16.32 -29.83
C VAL A 22 -16.19 -17.10 -29.83
N ALA A 23 -16.31 -18.42 -29.85
CA ALA A 23 -15.24 -19.33 -30.26
C ALA A 23 -15.39 -19.60 -31.76
N GLY A 24 -14.36 -19.28 -32.55
CA GLY A 24 -14.36 -19.56 -33.99
C GLY A 24 -12.97 -19.55 -34.62
N GLY A 25 -12.60 -20.69 -35.23
CA GLY A 25 -11.60 -20.83 -36.30
C GLY A 25 -10.16 -21.00 -35.82
N ILE A 26 -9.65 -22.19 -35.49
CA ILE A 26 -9.24 -23.29 -36.38
C ILE A 26 -8.34 -22.82 -37.55
N GLY A 27 -7.03 -22.89 -37.34
CA GLY A 27 -6.02 -22.85 -38.39
C GLY A 27 -4.92 -23.85 -38.04
N SER A 28 -5.09 -25.10 -38.49
CA SER A 28 -4.04 -26.11 -38.42
C SER A 28 -2.98 -25.80 -39.50
N LEU A 29 -1.72 -25.84 -39.11
CA LEU A 29 -0.61 -25.99 -40.06
C LEU A 29 0.11 -27.31 -39.75
N PRO A 30 0.46 -28.09 -40.80
CA PRO A 30 1.05 -29.41 -40.64
C PRO A 30 2.54 -29.35 -40.33
N CYS A 31 3.00 -30.45 -39.74
CA CYS A 31 4.38 -30.88 -39.56
C CYS A 31 5.32 -30.50 -40.69
N THR A 32 6.54 -30.11 -40.34
CA THR A 32 7.72 -30.65 -41.02
C THR A 32 8.84 -30.88 -40.02
N VAL A 33 9.11 -32.16 -39.78
CA VAL A 33 10.28 -32.65 -39.06
C VAL A 33 11.34 -32.92 -40.11
N PHE A 34 12.50 -32.27 -40.01
CA PHE A 34 13.70 -32.71 -40.71
C PHE A 34 14.61 -33.39 -39.70
N TYR A 35 14.71 -34.72 -39.84
CA TYR A 35 15.79 -35.51 -39.30
C TYR A 35 16.96 -35.43 -40.29
N ASP A 36 18.14 -35.03 -39.81
CA ASP A 36 19.39 -35.39 -40.45
C ASP A 36 20.08 -36.45 -39.59
N ALA A 37 20.53 -37.50 -40.26
CA ALA A 37 21.01 -38.73 -39.67
C ALA A 37 22.51 -38.90 -39.95
N SER A 38 23.14 -39.56 -38.98
CA SER A 38 24.33 -40.40 -39.12
C SER A 38 25.71 -39.72 -39.12
N THR A 39 26.38 -39.84 -37.97
CA THR A 39 27.73 -40.43 -37.97
C THR A 39 27.85 -41.45 -36.82
N PRO A 40 28.64 -42.52 -36.98
CA PRO A 40 28.63 -43.67 -36.08
C PRO A 40 29.84 -43.71 -35.12
N PHE A 41 29.64 -44.45 -34.03
CA PHE A 41 30.66 -45.22 -33.29
C PHE A 41 31.83 -44.46 -32.64
N MET A 42 31.79 -44.34 -31.31
CA MET A 42 32.82 -44.97 -30.46
C MET A 42 32.28 -45.25 -29.05
N ARG A 43 32.18 -46.55 -28.74
CA ARG A 43 32.10 -47.11 -27.39
C ARG A 43 33.31 -46.66 -26.58
N LYS A 44 33.10 -45.97 -25.45
CA LYS A 44 33.92 -46.14 -24.24
C LYS A 44 33.04 -45.95 -23.00
N THR A 45 32.86 -47.05 -22.30
CA THR A 45 32.45 -47.16 -20.89
C THR A 45 33.17 -46.12 -20.03
N ILE A 46 32.40 -45.24 -19.37
CA ILE A 46 32.89 -44.37 -18.28
C ILE A 46 32.01 -44.64 -17.06
N PRO A 47 32.62 -44.93 -15.91
CA PRO A 47 31.95 -45.56 -14.78
C PRO A 47 31.05 -44.60 -14.01
N LEU A 48 30.01 -45.20 -13.45
CA LEU A 48 29.31 -44.84 -12.23
C LEU A 48 30.31 -44.27 -11.18
N LEU A 49 30.40 -42.94 -11.04
CA LEU A 49 31.32 -42.28 -10.10
C LEU A 49 30.67 -40.98 -9.59
N PHE A 50 30.19 -41.04 -8.34
CA PHE A 50 29.79 -39.93 -7.44
C PHE A 50 28.56 -39.12 -7.90
N LEU A 51 27.34 -39.29 -7.37
CA LEU A 51 26.94 -39.43 -5.96
C LEU A 51 27.72 -38.54 -4.97
N LEU A 52 27.86 -37.27 -5.30
CA LEU A 52 28.05 -36.18 -4.33
C LEU A 52 27.27 -34.97 -4.83
N LEU A 53 25.93 -35.02 -4.76
CA LEU A 53 25.17 -33.77 -4.72
C LEU A 53 25.54 -33.12 -3.38
N PRO A 54 26.23 -31.97 -3.37
CA PRO A 54 26.34 -31.24 -2.13
C PRO A 54 24.91 -30.80 -1.81
N LEU A 55 24.34 -31.42 -0.76
CA LEU A 55 23.31 -30.83 0.06
C LEU A 55 23.90 -29.53 0.63
N THR A 56 24.04 -28.52 -0.24
CA THR A 56 24.11 -27.14 0.19
C THR A 56 22.73 -26.87 0.74
N GLY A 57 22.56 -27.27 2.01
CA GLY A 57 21.50 -26.78 2.85
C GLY A 57 21.63 -25.28 2.80
N ALA A 58 20.85 -24.65 1.92
CA ALA A 58 20.59 -23.24 1.93
C ALA A 58 19.93 -23.00 3.28
N CYS A 59 20.77 -22.80 4.30
CA CYS A 59 20.39 -22.20 5.55
C CYS A 59 19.77 -20.88 5.11
N LYS A 60 18.43 -20.85 5.04
CA LYS A 60 17.70 -19.60 5.06
C LYS A 60 18.13 -18.97 6.35
N LYS A 61 19.15 -18.11 6.27
CA LYS A 61 19.49 -17.22 7.37
C LYS A 61 18.18 -16.51 7.66
N ASP A 62 17.62 -16.77 8.84
CA ASP A 62 16.41 -16.10 9.31
C ASP A 62 16.70 -14.62 9.19
N THR A 63 16.22 -14.05 8.08
CA THR A 63 16.38 -12.63 7.83
C THR A 63 15.42 -12.03 8.84
N PRO A 64 15.93 -11.28 9.84
CA PRO A 64 15.07 -10.73 10.86
C PRO A 64 13.95 -9.98 10.14
N ALA A 65 12.71 -10.22 10.58
CA ALA A 65 11.55 -9.59 9.99
C ALA A 65 11.81 -8.08 9.90
N ALA A 66 11.63 -7.49 8.72
CA ALA A 66 11.87 -6.08 8.53
C ALA A 66 11.07 -5.28 9.56
N THR A 67 11.75 -4.40 10.30
CA THR A 67 11.10 -3.51 11.26
C THR A 67 11.29 -2.07 10.81
N ILE A 68 10.30 -1.23 11.12
CA ILE A 68 10.38 0.20 10.87
C ILE A 68 11.37 0.79 11.85
N ASP A 69 12.32 1.55 11.31
CA ASP A 69 13.09 2.52 12.07
C ASP A 69 12.32 3.83 12.10
N PHE A 70 11.88 4.22 13.30
CA PHE A 70 11.20 5.49 13.53
C PHE A 70 12.19 6.66 13.69
N GLY A 71 13.48 6.43 13.48
CA GLY A 71 14.52 7.42 13.69
C GLY A 71 14.94 7.55 15.16
N PRO A 72 15.87 8.47 15.46
CA PRO A 72 16.45 8.61 16.79
C PRO A 72 15.44 9.10 17.84
N GLY A 73 15.63 8.63 19.08
CA GLY A 73 14.83 9.04 20.24
C GLY A 73 13.34 8.70 20.10
N GLU A 74 12.51 9.73 20.21
CA GLU A 74 11.05 9.65 20.13
C GLU A 74 10.56 9.44 18.70
N GLY A 75 11.36 9.79 17.68
CA GLY A 75 11.05 9.44 16.30
C GLY A 75 9.70 9.96 15.79
N ILE A 76 9.25 11.11 16.32
CA ILE A 76 8.03 11.81 15.93
C ILE A 76 8.25 13.32 15.95
N PHE A 77 7.51 14.06 15.13
CA PHE A 77 7.31 15.49 15.32
C PHE A 77 6.18 15.75 16.33
N TYR A 78 6.59 16.19 17.52
CA TYR A 78 5.69 16.75 18.51
C TYR A 78 4.94 17.96 17.97
N ARG A 79 3.70 18.15 18.42
CA ARG A 79 2.89 19.32 18.08
C ARG A 79 2.42 20.04 19.34
N ASP A 80 2.45 21.37 19.32
CA ASP A 80 1.83 22.18 20.37
C ASP A 80 0.29 22.23 20.19
N ARG A 81 -0.41 22.89 21.13
CA ARG A 81 -1.87 23.03 21.08
C ARG A 81 -2.41 23.80 19.86
N GLN A 82 -1.53 24.47 19.10
CA GLN A 82 -1.84 25.17 17.86
C GLN A 82 -1.40 24.40 16.59
N ASN A 83 -0.96 23.15 16.74
CA ASN A 83 -0.44 22.30 15.66
C ASN A 83 0.88 22.79 15.04
N TYR A 84 1.66 23.60 15.77
CA TYR A 84 3.02 23.91 15.36
C TYR A 84 3.98 22.78 15.76
N PRO A 85 4.93 22.39 14.89
CA PRO A 85 5.98 21.45 15.25
C PRO A 85 6.80 21.94 16.45
N MET A 86 7.07 21.06 17.40
CA MET A 86 7.91 21.33 18.56
C MET A 86 9.13 20.40 18.61
N GLY A 87 10.24 20.93 19.10
CA GLY A 87 11.46 20.18 19.37
C GLY A 87 12.25 19.77 18.10
N LYS A 88 13.27 18.95 18.32
CA LYS A 88 14.10 18.37 17.26
C LYS A 88 13.45 17.06 16.81
N GLY A 89 12.41 17.16 15.98
CA GLY A 89 11.72 15.99 15.42
C GLY A 89 12.56 15.26 14.37
N ASP A 90 12.00 14.15 13.86
CA ASP A 90 12.59 13.40 12.75
C ASP A 90 12.34 14.12 11.42
N ALA A 91 13.40 14.51 10.70
CA ALA A 91 13.27 15.27 9.46
C ALA A 91 12.58 14.49 8.32
N SER A 92 12.49 13.16 8.41
CA SER A 92 11.69 12.35 7.47
C SER A 92 10.19 12.33 7.79
N ASP A 93 9.79 12.80 8.96
CA ASP A 93 8.40 12.74 9.39
C ASP A 93 7.56 13.89 8.77
N TRP A 94 6.41 13.54 8.19
CA TRP A 94 5.48 14.44 7.48
C TRP A 94 6.07 15.17 6.26
N VAL A 95 7.02 14.54 5.55
CA VAL A 95 7.59 15.08 4.31
C VAL A 95 7.37 14.14 3.10
N SER A 96 7.85 14.58 1.94
CA SER A 96 7.83 13.76 0.73
C SER A 96 8.95 12.74 0.77
N ASP A 97 8.66 11.48 0.46
CA ASP A 97 9.70 10.46 0.30
C ASP A 97 10.14 10.36 -1.16
N GLY A 98 11.45 10.42 -1.39
CA GLY A 98 12.01 10.22 -2.72
C GLY A 98 11.98 8.75 -3.16
N GLN A 99 12.37 7.84 -2.27
CA GLN A 99 12.55 6.41 -2.58
C GLN A 99 11.96 5.55 -1.47
N TRP A 100 11.24 4.49 -1.85
CA TRP A 100 10.71 3.48 -0.94
C TRP A 100 11.32 2.13 -1.26
N GLN A 101 11.58 1.31 -0.23
CA GLN A 101 12.03 -0.05 -0.44
C GLN A 101 10.86 -0.92 -0.91
N ALA A 102 11.17 -2.17 -1.26
CA ALA A 102 10.16 -3.12 -1.70
C ALA A 102 9.06 -3.34 -0.65
N GLN A 103 9.41 -3.28 0.63
CA GLN A 103 8.49 -3.47 1.75
C GLN A 103 7.39 -2.40 1.79
N GLU A 104 7.75 -1.11 1.75
CA GLU A 104 6.78 0.01 1.78
C GLU A 104 5.92 0.01 0.53
N LYS A 105 6.52 -0.23 -0.65
CA LYS A 105 5.77 -0.34 -1.91
C LYS A 105 4.73 -1.45 -1.87
N SER A 106 5.06 -2.59 -1.25
CA SER A 106 4.15 -3.74 -1.14
C SER A 106 2.92 -3.48 -0.27
N LEU A 107 2.91 -2.40 0.53
CA LEU A 107 1.72 -2.01 1.30
C LEU A 107 0.58 -1.54 0.39
N PHE A 108 0.90 -1.05 -0.81
CA PHE A 108 -0.06 -0.37 -1.68
C PHE A 108 -0.56 -1.25 -2.82
N SER A 109 -1.82 -1.68 -2.71
CA SER A 109 -2.62 -2.22 -3.82
C SER A 109 -3.56 -1.12 -4.34
N LEU A 110 -3.08 -0.37 -5.33
CA LEU A 110 -3.81 0.77 -5.91
C LEU A 110 -4.76 0.32 -7.03
N ASP A 111 -5.86 1.06 -7.21
CA ASP A 111 -6.90 0.70 -8.21
C ASP A 111 -6.44 0.94 -9.65
N VAL A 112 -5.40 1.76 -9.81
CA VAL A 112 -4.76 2.07 -11.08
C VAL A 112 -3.25 1.82 -10.94
N PRO A 113 -2.56 1.43 -12.00
CA PRO A 113 -1.11 1.28 -11.96
C PRO A 113 -0.46 2.66 -11.76
N VAL A 114 0.13 2.86 -10.58
CA VAL A 114 0.92 4.05 -10.25
C VAL A 114 2.38 3.64 -10.09
N ASN A 115 3.28 4.31 -10.80
CA ASN A 115 4.71 4.11 -10.58
C ASN A 115 5.14 4.83 -9.30
N LEU A 116 5.26 4.09 -8.19
CA LEU A 116 5.70 4.63 -6.90
C LEU A 116 7.17 5.06 -6.87
N ASP A 117 7.97 4.68 -7.87
CA ASP A 117 9.35 5.13 -8.04
C ASP A 117 9.46 6.32 -9.03
N GLY A 118 8.32 6.74 -9.60
CA GLY A 118 8.24 7.84 -10.55
C GLY A 118 8.35 9.23 -9.91
N PRO A 119 8.53 10.27 -10.73
CA PRO A 119 8.51 11.65 -10.25
C PRO A 119 7.13 12.00 -9.66
N GLN A 120 7.15 12.79 -8.58
CA GLN A 120 5.94 13.33 -7.96
C GLN A 120 5.53 14.61 -8.68
N ALA A 121 4.30 14.68 -9.17
CA ALA A 121 3.80 15.79 -9.99
C ALA A 121 3.20 16.96 -9.19
N GLY A 122 3.05 16.83 -7.86
CA GLY A 122 2.40 17.82 -7.01
C GLY A 122 3.29 18.34 -5.88
N GLY A 123 2.89 19.49 -5.35
CA GLY A 123 3.36 20.00 -4.07
C GLY A 123 2.24 19.97 -3.05
N ILE A 124 2.59 19.79 -1.78
CA ILE A 124 1.68 19.95 -0.66
C ILE A 124 2.08 21.23 0.08
N SER A 125 1.12 22.12 0.30
CA SER A 125 1.36 23.37 1.03
C SER A 125 1.49 23.17 2.54
N TYR A 126 0.81 22.15 3.07
CA TYR A 126 0.83 21.82 4.49
C TYR A 126 0.53 20.34 4.72
N LEU A 127 1.25 19.71 5.64
CA LEU A 127 0.98 18.33 6.06
C LEU A 127 1.20 18.21 7.57
N SER A 128 0.26 17.58 8.26
CA SER A 128 0.40 17.33 9.70
C SER A 128 -0.50 16.22 10.20
N TYR A 129 -0.16 15.73 11.39
CA TYR A 129 -1.05 14.97 12.23
C TYR A 129 -1.18 15.62 13.60
N PHE A 130 -2.41 15.82 14.08
CA PHE A 130 -2.65 16.54 15.32
C PHE A 130 -3.81 15.95 16.14
N PRO A 131 -3.65 15.75 17.46
CA PRO A 131 -2.40 15.92 18.22
C PRO A 131 -1.35 14.85 17.86
N ASN A 132 -0.08 15.13 18.18
CA ASN A 132 0.99 14.12 18.18
C ASN A 132 1.96 14.46 19.33
N PRO A 133 2.04 13.65 20.40
CA PRO A 133 1.39 12.35 20.58
C PRO A 133 -0.13 12.42 20.76
N VAL A 134 -0.80 11.28 20.51
CA VAL A 134 -2.24 11.09 20.71
C VAL A 134 -2.48 10.31 22.01
N ALA A 135 -3.47 10.74 22.80
CA ALA A 135 -3.88 10.00 23.99
C ALA A 135 -4.51 8.64 23.64
N PRO A 136 -4.29 7.57 24.45
CA PRO A 136 -5.00 6.30 24.29
C PRO A 136 -6.52 6.50 24.34
N GLY A 137 -7.26 5.88 23.42
CA GLY A 137 -8.71 6.10 23.26
C GLY A 137 -9.10 7.44 22.64
N GLY A 138 -8.12 8.31 22.35
CA GLY A 138 -8.32 9.64 21.79
C GLY A 138 -8.60 9.67 20.30
N LYS A 139 -8.56 10.88 19.75
CA LYS A 139 -8.75 11.16 18.32
C LYS A 139 -7.62 12.03 17.79
N GLY A 140 -7.25 11.80 16.54
CA GLY A 140 -6.29 12.62 15.81
C GLY A 140 -6.79 12.97 14.43
N ASN A 141 -6.22 14.00 13.81
CA ASN A 141 -6.56 14.43 12.47
C ASN A 141 -5.31 14.45 11.60
N PHE A 142 -5.35 13.72 10.49
CA PHE A 142 -4.44 13.92 9.37
C PHE A 142 -4.94 15.10 8.56
N ASN A 143 -4.10 16.13 8.40
CA ASN A 143 -4.44 17.34 7.66
C ASN A 143 -3.48 17.49 6.49
N LEU A 144 -4.06 17.67 5.30
CA LEU A 144 -3.34 17.86 4.06
C LEU A 144 -3.85 19.12 3.37
N GLY A 145 -2.95 20.06 3.14
CA GLY A 145 -3.17 21.36 2.51
C GLY A 145 -3.10 21.30 0.98
N ASN A 146 -3.80 22.25 0.37
CA ASN A 146 -4.19 22.31 -1.04
C ASN A 146 -3.01 22.29 -2.03
N SER A 147 -3.20 21.54 -3.13
CA SER A 147 -2.85 21.80 -4.55
C SER A 147 -3.05 20.53 -5.42
N LEU A 148 -4.09 19.74 -5.13
CA LEU A 148 -4.29 18.43 -5.73
C LEU A 148 -5.57 18.43 -6.56
N HIS A 149 -5.42 18.59 -7.87
CA HIS A 149 -6.56 18.61 -8.78
C HIS A 149 -7.03 17.18 -9.09
N GLY A 150 -8.09 16.74 -8.39
CA GLY A 150 -8.78 15.47 -8.69
C GLY A 150 -7.94 14.23 -8.40
N ALA A 151 -7.33 14.16 -7.21
CA ALA A 151 -6.53 13.03 -6.77
C ALA A 151 -7.31 12.12 -5.80
N THR A 152 -6.78 10.92 -5.56
CA THR A 152 -7.18 10.03 -4.49
C THR A 152 -6.00 9.89 -3.52
N ALA A 153 -6.25 10.09 -2.23
CA ALA A 153 -5.30 9.73 -1.18
C ALA A 153 -5.58 8.30 -0.70
N ASN A 154 -4.57 7.44 -0.70
CA ASN A 154 -4.57 6.16 -0.03
C ASN A 154 -3.71 6.25 1.24
N LEU A 155 -4.34 6.03 2.40
CA LEU A 155 -3.78 6.18 3.73
C LEU A 155 -3.67 4.80 4.39
N ILE A 156 -2.45 4.38 4.72
CA ILE A 156 -2.17 3.08 5.32
C ILE A 156 -1.49 3.26 6.67
N TRP A 157 -2.17 2.84 7.72
CA TRP A 157 -1.61 2.75 9.07
C TRP A 157 -0.91 1.41 9.26
N VAL A 158 0.32 1.44 9.75
CA VAL A 158 1.07 0.24 10.12
C VAL A 158 1.70 0.37 11.51
N ASN A 159 1.98 -0.77 12.14
CA ASN A 159 2.84 -0.82 13.32
C ASN A 159 4.32 -1.00 12.95
N LYS A 160 5.20 -1.08 13.96
CA LYS A 160 6.65 -1.29 13.82
C LYS A 160 7.05 -2.50 12.96
N ASN A 161 6.19 -3.50 12.81
CA ASN A 161 6.46 -4.73 12.06
C ASN A 161 5.80 -4.72 10.67
N TYR A 162 5.45 -3.55 10.12
CA TYR A 162 4.73 -3.41 8.85
C TYR A 162 3.35 -4.10 8.82
N LYS A 163 2.78 -4.44 9.98
CA LYS A 163 1.42 -4.99 10.03
C LYS A 163 0.43 -3.87 9.74
N ILE A 164 -0.34 -4.01 8.65
CA ILE A 164 -1.42 -3.09 8.31
C ILE A 164 -2.50 -3.14 9.38
N ILE A 165 -2.83 -1.96 9.90
CA ILE A 165 -3.91 -1.72 10.87
C ILE A 165 -5.14 -1.18 10.15
N SER A 166 -4.92 -0.26 9.19
CA SER A 166 -5.99 0.35 8.40
C SER A 166 -5.45 0.70 7.02
N ASN A 167 -6.32 0.61 6.01
CA ASN A 167 -6.06 1.00 4.63
C ASN A 167 -7.34 1.67 4.10
N ARG A 168 -7.29 2.98 3.86
CA ARG A 168 -8.47 3.78 3.49
C ARG A 168 -8.14 4.71 2.34
N LYS A 169 -9.08 4.85 1.41
CA LYS A 169 -8.97 5.72 0.24
C LYS A 169 -9.95 6.89 0.35
N PHE A 170 -9.49 8.09 0.03
CA PHE A 170 -10.26 9.32 0.08
C PHE A 170 -10.13 10.07 -1.25
N PRO A 171 -11.22 10.29 -1.98
CA PRO A 171 -11.19 11.20 -3.12
C PRO A 171 -10.98 12.64 -2.64
N ILE A 172 -10.13 13.39 -3.32
CA ILE A 172 -9.83 14.80 -3.04
C ILE A 172 -10.37 15.63 -4.20
N ALA A 173 -11.37 16.45 -3.91
CA ALA A 173 -11.93 17.40 -4.86
C ALA A 173 -10.86 18.43 -5.30
N ALA A 174 -10.94 18.87 -6.55
CA ALA A 174 -10.01 19.86 -7.07
C ALA A 174 -10.08 21.17 -6.27
N GLY A 175 -8.91 21.68 -5.86
CA GLY A 175 -8.83 22.91 -5.07
C GLY A 175 -9.22 22.74 -3.60
N SER A 176 -9.34 21.50 -3.10
CA SER A 176 -9.62 21.20 -1.70
C SER A 176 -8.42 20.55 -1.00
N GLY A 177 -8.35 20.73 0.32
CA GLY A 177 -7.50 19.91 1.20
C GLY A 177 -8.20 18.61 1.61
N LEU A 178 -7.52 17.82 2.44
CA LEU A 178 -8.08 16.62 3.06
C LEU A 178 -7.88 16.69 4.58
N VAL A 179 -8.95 16.47 5.32
CA VAL A 179 -8.91 16.26 6.78
C VAL A 179 -9.53 14.90 7.07
N VAL A 180 -8.74 13.99 7.64
CA VAL A 180 -9.20 12.66 8.06
C VAL A 180 -9.08 12.55 9.57
N GLN A 181 -10.21 12.38 10.24
CA GLN A 181 -10.24 12.07 11.67
C GLN A 181 -10.09 10.57 11.90
N ASP A 182 -9.15 10.21 12.76
CA ASP A 182 -8.96 8.85 13.25
C ASP A 182 -9.32 8.74 14.72
N SER A 183 -9.71 7.53 15.12
CA SER A 183 -9.87 7.15 16.52
C SER A 183 -8.77 6.16 16.88
N PHE A 184 -8.24 6.26 18.10
CA PHE A 184 -7.15 5.42 18.60
C PHE A 184 -7.65 4.51 19.74
N PRO A 185 -8.59 3.58 19.49
CA PRO A 185 -9.05 2.67 20.54
C PRO A 185 -7.89 1.81 21.04
N GLU A 186 -7.74 1.68 22.36
CA GLU A 186 -6.63 0.94 22.98
C GLU A 186 -6.51 -0.52 22.52
N SER A 187 -7.62 -1.14 22.09
CA SER A 187 -7.63 -2.50 21.55
C SER A 187 -6.85 -2.64 20.24
N THR A 188 -6.72 -1.56 19.48
CA THR A 188 -6.03 -1.51 18.17
C THR A 188 -4.74 -0.72 18.26
N PHE A 189 -4.74 0.34 19.06
CA PHE A 189 -3.61 1.23 19.30
C PHE A 189 -3.23 1.24 20.79
N PRO A 190 -2.54 0.19 21.29
CA PRO A 190 -2.01 0.18 22.64
C PRO A 190 -1.16 1.41 22.96
N ARG A 191 -1.22 1.85 24.22
CA ARG A 191 -0.34 2.89 24.78
C ARG A 191 1.14 2.55 24.64
N GLU A 192 1.98 3.58 24.64
CA GLU A 192 3.45 3.48 24.52
C GLU A 192 3.91 2.80 23.22
N HIS A 193 3.14 2.95 22.14
CA HIS A 193 3.49 2.42 20.81
C HIS A 193 3.47 3.50 19.74
N LYS A 194 4.42 3.37 18.80
CA LYS A 194 4.51 4.21 17.60
C LYS A 194 3.90 3.50 16.41
N TYR A 195 3.30 4.31 15.53
CA TYR A 195 2.65 3.89 14.31
C TYR A 195 3.10 4.78 13.18
N ARG A 196 3.20 4.22 11.97
CA ARG A 196 3.51 4.97 10.76
C ARG A 196 2.28 5.03 9.88
N LEU A 197 1.91 6.22 9.46
CA LEU A 197 0.95 6.48 8.41
C LEU A 197 1.72 6.67 7.11
N TYR A 198 1.64 5.70 6.20
CA TYR A 198 2.06 5.89 4.82
C TYR A 198 0.92 6.50 4.00
N TYR A 199 1.25 7.42 3.11
CA TYR A 199 0.28 8.02 2.19
C TYR A 199 0.79 8.03 0.75
N VAL A 200 -0.12 7.73 -0.18
CA VAL A 200 0.08 7.92 -1.62
C VAL A 200 -1.09 8.70 -2.18
N LEU A 201 -0.79 9.75 -2.91
CA LEU A 201 -1.74 10.58 -3.64
C LEU A 201 -1.54 10.35 -5.13
N TYR A 202 -2.59 9.96 -5.83
CA TYR A 202 -2.53 9.61 -7.24
C TYR A 202 -3.77 10.07 -8.00
N LYS A 203 -3.63 10.28 -9.31
CA LYS A 203 -4.75 10.62 -10.21
C LYS A 203 -5.34 9.36 -10.87
N PRO A 204 -6.56 9.45 -11.45
CA PRO A 204 -7.15 8.35 -12.20
C PRO A 204 -6.32 7.84 -13.39
N ASP A 205 -5.43 8.67 -13.94
CA ASP A 205 -4.54 8.32 -15.05
C ASP A 205 -3.26 7.57 -14.60
N GLY A 206 -3.10 7.30 -13.31
CA GLY A 206 -1.91 6.66 -12.74
C GLY A 206 -0.78 7.62 -12.37
N THR A 207 -0.95 8.93 -12.55
CA THR A 207 0.06 9.93 -12.15
C THR A 207 0.24 9.92 -10.64
N LEU A 208 1.48 9.72 -10.19
CA LEU A 208 1.88 9.92 -8.80
C LEU A 208 1.94 11.41 -8.50
N VAL A 209 1.11 11.88 -7.56
CA VAL A 209 1.06 13.28 -7.17
C VAL A 209 1.97 13.55 -5.99
N TYR A 210 1.86 12.72 -4.94
CA TYR A 210 2.67 12.85 -3.74
C TYR A 210 2.75 11.51 -2.99
N LYS A 211 3.85 11.23 -2.29
CA LYS A 211 3.95 10.12 -1.35
C LYS A 211 4.90 10.45 -0.20
N GLY A 212 4.71 9.76 0.90
CA GLY A 212 5.57 9.91 2.08
C GLY A 212 5.00 9.17 3.27
N HIS A 213 5.55 9.48 4.44
CA HIS A 213 5.07 8.94 5.70
C HIS A 213 5.03 9.98 6.79
N GLY A 214 4.32 9.63 7.87
CA GLY A 214 4.55 10.26 9.15
C GLY A 214 4.23 9.37 10.33
N ASP A 215 4.84 9.68 11.45
CA ASP A 215 4.88 8.85 12.65
C ASP A 215 4.05 9.48 13.76
N VAL A 216 3.24 8.65 14.40
CA VAL A 216 2.39 9.04 15.51
C VAL A 216 2.67 8.16 16.72
N PHE A 217 2.85 8.81 17.86
CA PHE A 217 3.03 8.14 19.13
C PHE A 217 1.74 8.16 19.94
N VAL A 218 1.32 6.99 20.43
CA VAL A 218 0.18 6.88 21.34
C VAL A 218 0.71 6.86 22.77
N HIS A 219 0.56 7.98 23.47
CA HIS A 219 1.15 8.21 24.79
C HIS A 219 0.17 8.90 25.72
N GLN A 220 0.25 8.61 27.01
CA GLN A 220 -0.55 9.29 28.02
C GLN A 220 -0.11 10.77 28.11
N GLN A 221 -1.01 11.69 27.73
CA GLN A 221 -0.76 13.13 27.83
C GLN A 221 -0.74 13.60 29.29
#